data_AF-A0AAU4XA47-F1
#
_entry.id   AF-A0AAU4XA47-F1
#
_cell.length_a   1.000
_cell.length_b   1.000
_cell.length_c   1.000
_cell.angle_alpha   90.00
_cell.angle_beta   90.00
_cell.angle_gamma   90.00
#
_symmetry.space_group_name_H-M   'P 1'
#
loop_
_entity.id
_entity.type
_entity.pdbx_description
1 polymer ?
#
loop_
_entity_poly.entity_id
_entity_poly.type
_entity_poly.pdbx_seq_one_letter_code
_entity_poly.pdbx_strand_id
1 'polypeptide(L)'
;MRTRLRLTRDGDAFVARLAPSQTAAMREALIYLRHRDDSDLTLTLQLGTGRETVDALIERLSGGHTESRDIRFRAEELHAVHSALTTVPTKFVSREGAFTEEPFHIQLGFYRENFDALARGIVEAASEV
;
A
#
# COMPACT_ATOMS: atom_id res chain seq x y z
N MET A 1 -14.87 0.89 0.35
CA MET A 1 -13.99 0.75 -0.83
C MET A 1 -14.17 -0.63 -1.47
N ARG A 2 -13.95 -0.81 -2.78
CA ARG A 2 -13.94 -2.17 -3.38
C ARG A 2 -12.63 -2.86 -3.00
N THR A 3 -12.71 -4.03 -2.38
CA THR A 3 -11.55 -4.69 -1.74
C THR A 3 -11.04 -5.87 -2.54
N ARG A 4 -11.91 -6.51 -3.35
CA ARG A 4 -11.53 -7.65 -4.17
C ARG A 4 -10.63 -7.21 -5.31
N LEU A 5 -9.37 -7.56 -5.18
CA LEU A 5 -8.32 -7.31 -6.15
C LEU A 5 -8.21 -8.56 -7.04
N ARG A 6 -7.97 -8.36 -8.33
CA ARG A 6 -7.62 -9.46 -9.24
C ARG A 6 -6.17 -9.28 -9.63
N LEU A 7 -5.37 -10.32 -9.42
CA LEU A 7 -4.02 -10.42 -9.94
C LEU A 7 -4.04 -11.41 -11.10
N THR A 8 -3.23 -11.12 -12.12
CA THR A 8 -2.82 -12.11 -13.11
C THR A 8 -1.30 -12.14 -13.14
N ARG A 9 -0.74 -13.33 -13.36
CA ARG A 9 0.70 -13.47 -13.57
C ARG A 9 1.03 -13.20 -15.03
N ASP A 10 2.07 -12.41 -15.25
CA ASP A 10 2.64 -12.15 -16.57
C ASP A 10 4.17 -12.19 -16.47
N GLY A 11 4.73 -13.39 -16.70
CA GLY A 11 6.13 -13.70 -16.45
C GLY A 11 6.49 -13.57 -14.96
N ASP A 12 7.45 -12.70 -14.68
CA ASP A 12 7.91 -12.37 -13.33
C ASP A 12 7.13 -11.20 -12.69
N ALA A 13 6.15 -10.67 -13.41
CA ALA A 13 5.29 -9.58 -12.93
C ALA A 13 3.89 -10.08 -12.59
N PHE A 14 3.24 -9.30 -11.73
CA PHE A 14 1.84 -9.41 -11.37
C PHE A 14 1.10 -8.19 -11.89
N VAL A 15 -0.02 -8.39 -12.57
CA VAL A 15 -0.85 -7.31 -13.08
C VAL A 15 -2.11 -7.22 -12.23
N ALA A 16 -2.30 -6.09 -11.55
CA ALA A 16 -3.47 -5.82 -10.74
C ALA A 16 -4.38 -4.80 -11.42
N ARG A 17 -5.67 -5.12 -11.58
CA ARG A 17 -6.66 -4.12 -12.00
C ARG A 17 -7.17 -3.34 -10.79
N LEU A 18 -6.66 -2.13 -10.61
CA LEU A 18 -6.93 -1.29 -9.45
C LEU A 18 -7.96 -0.20 -9.75
N ALA A 19 -8.91 -0.01 -8.84
CA ALA A 19 -9.78 1.16 -8.80
C ALA A 19 -9.01 2.40 -8.31
N PRO A 20 -9.51 3.63 -8.58
CA PRO A 20 -8.87 4.86 -8.11
C PRO A 20 -8.62 4.90 -6.60
N SER A 21 -9.61 4.47 -5.80
CA SER A 21 -9.48 4.44 -4.33
C SER A 21 -8.46 3.43 -3.83
N GLN A 22 -8.32 2.27 -4.48
CA GLN A 22 -7.27 1.29 -4.15
C GLN A 22 -5.89 1.87 -4.46
N THR A 23 -5.74 2.48 -5.63
CA THR A 23 -4.48 3.11 -6.06
C THR A 23 -4.08 4.22 -5.09
N ALA A 24 -5.04 5.08 -4.71
CA ALA A 24 -4.83 6.14 -3.74
C ALA A 24 -4.44 5.58 -2.35
N ALA A 25 -5.14 4.58 -1.83
CA ALA A 25 -4.82 3.98 -0.53
C ALA A 25 -3.39 3.39 -0.51
N MET A 26 -2.98 2.65 -1.56
CA MET A 26 -1.62 2.12 -1.68
C MET A 26 -0.58 3.25 -1.74
N ARG A 27 -0.86 4.28 -2.52
CA ARG A 27 0.02 5.44 -2.68
C ARG A 27 0.20 6.21 -1.38
N GLU A 28 -0.89 6.55 -0.70
CA GLU A 28 -0.83 7.30 0.57
C GLU A 28 -0.10 6.51 1.65
N ALA A 29 -0.28 5.17 1.69
CA ALA A 29 0.47 4.32 2.60
C ALA A 29 2.00 4.40 2.38
N LEU A 30 2.42 4.32 1.12
CA LEU A 30 3.83 4.41 0.74
C LEU A 30 4.40 5.80 1.00
N ILE A 31 3.67 6.86 0.60
CA ILE A 31 4.06 8.26 0.83
C ILE A 31 4.25 8.52 2.32
N TYR A 32 3.32 8.03 3.16
CA TYR A 32 3.38 8.23 4.59
C TYR A 32 4.68 7.68 5.19
N LEU A 33 5.08 6.46 4.82
CA LEU A 33 6.32 5.86 5.31
C LEU A 33 7.56 6.50 4.68
N ARG A 34 7.47 6.86 3.39
CA ARG A 34 8.56 7.47 2.63
C ARG A 34 8.97 8.86 3.13
N HIS A 35 8.03 9.65 3.65
CA HIS A 35 8.27 11.03 4.11
C HIS A 35 8.59 11.14 5.60
N ARG A 36 8.64 10.03 6.34
CA ARG A 36 9.22 10.08 7.68
C ARG A 36 10.73 10.26 7.55
N ASP A 37 11.34 10.94 8.52
CA ASP A 37 12.80 11.07 8.68
C ASP A 37 13.48 9.75 9.06
N ASP A 38 12.95 8.64 8.55
CA ASP A 38 13.45 7.30 8.74
C ASP A 38 14.65 7.09 7.81
N SER A 39 15.70 6.47 8.36
CA SER A 39 16.87 6.06 7.58
C SER A 39 16.46 5.08 6.47
N ASP A 40 17.24 4.97 5.40
CA ASP A 40 16.99 4.00 4.33
C ASP A 40 16.95 2.55 4.84
N LEU A 41 17.74 2.25 5.88
CA LEU A 41 17.68 0.97 6.59
C LEU A 41 16.32 0.75 7.25
N THR A 42 15.77 1.77 7.93
CA THR A 42 14.47 1.69 8.59
C THR A 42 13.35 1.46 7.56
N LEU A 43 13.40 2.15 6.42
CA LEU A 43 12.44 1.97 5.33
C LEU A 43 12.53 0.54 4.76
N THR A 44 13.75 0.04 4.55
CA THR A 44 13.99 -1.34 4.08
C THR A 44 13.46 -2.38 5.06
N LEU A 45 13.63 -2.17 6.37
CA LEU A 45 13.07 -3.08 7.39
C LEU A 45 11.54 -3.08 7.40
N GLN A 46 10.91 -1.95 7.13
CA GLN A 46 9.45 -1.84 7.10
C GLN A 46 8.84 -2.38 5.81
N LEU A 47 9.48 -2.14 4.66
CA LEU A 47 8.89 -2.39 3.34
C LEU A 47 9.55 -3.54 2.56
N GLY A 48 10.65 -4.08 3.05
CA GLY A 48 11.46 -5.08 2.36
C GLY A 48 12.23 -4.53 1.15
N THR A 49 12.16 -3.21 0.90
CA THR A 49 12.82 -2.56 -0.23
C THR A 49 13.22 -1.12 0.13
N GLY A 50 14.19 -0.60 -0.61
CA GLY A 50 14.80 0.71 -0.35
C GLY A 50 14.03 1.87 -1.00
N ARG A 51 14.55 3.08 -0.74
CA ARG A 51 13.94 4.34 -1.17
C ARG A 51 13.65 4.45 -2.67
N GLU A 52 14.58 4.01 -3.51
CA GLU A 52 14.44 4.10 -4.97
C GLU A 52 13.23 3.33 -5.50
N THR A 53 13.07 2.08 -5.05
CA THR A 53 11.93 1.23 -5.41
C THR A 53 10.61 1.84 -4.93
N VAL A 54 10.59 2.38 -3.70
CA VAL A 54 9.41 3.03 -3.13
C VAL A 54 9.03 4.27 -3.94
N ASP A 55 10.00 5.10 -4.31
CA ASP A 55 9.77 6.31 -5.11
C ASP A 55 9.22 5.97 -6.50
N ALA A 56 9.82 4.99 -7.18
CA ALA A 56 9.33 4.51 -8.48
C ALA A 56 7.90 3.92 -8.38
N LEU A 57 7.58 3.25 -7.28
CA LEU A 57 6.26 2.69 -7.03
C LEU A 57 5.21 3.79 -6.75
N ILE A 58 5.56 4.79 -5.94
CA ILE A 58 4.73 5.97 -5.69
C ILE A 58 4.45 6.70 -6.99
N GLU A 59 5.46 6.90 -7.84
CA GLU A 59 5.29 7.54 -9.15
C GLU A 59 4.35 6.73 -10.04
N ARG A 60 4.51 5.41 -10.11
CA ARG A 60 3.64 4.53 -10.91
C ARG A 60 2.19 4.56 -10.44
N LEU A 61 1.97 4.59 -9.13
CA LEU A 61 0.65 4.72 -8.53
C LEU A 61 0.09 6.14 -8.66
N SER A 62 0.95 7.13 -8.82
CA SER A 62 0.57 8.52 -9.08
C SER A 62 0.03 8.67 -10.50
N GLY A 63 -0.95 9.56 -10.62
CA GLY A 63 -1.63 9.88 -11.86
C GLY A 63 -3.11 10.08 -11.57
N GLY A 64 -3.67 11.18 -12.07
CA GLY A 64 -5.05 11.59 -11.84
C GLY A 64 -6.02 10.65 -12.55
N HIS A 65 -6.21 9.46 -12.02
CA HIS A 65 -6.99 8.42 -12.67
C HIS A 65 -8.40 8.37 -12.09
N THR A 66 -9.36 8.66 -12.96
CA THR A 66 -10.80 8.56 -12.66
C THR A 66 -11.35 7.15 -12.86
N GLU A 67 -10.58 6.27 -13.52
CA GLU A 67 -11.02 4.92 -13.90
C GLU A 67 -10.09 3.81 -13.36
N SER A 68 -10.59 2.57 -13.41
CA SER A 68 -9.80 1.40 -13.02
C SER A 68 -8.77 1.06 -14.09
N ARG A 69 -7.54 0.75 -13.69
CA ARG A 69 -6.43 0.45 -14.61
C ARG A 69 -5.57 -0.72 -14.15
N ASP A 70 -4.84 -1.28 -15.10
CA ASP A 70 -3.91 -2.36 -14.85
C ASP A 70 -2.55 -1.79 -14.43
N ILE A 71 -2.06 -2.21 -13.27
CA ILE A 71 -0.76 -1.82 -12.74
C ILE A 71 0.10 -3.06 -12.61
N ARG A 72 1.32 -2.98 -13.14
CA ARG A 72 2.31 -4.05 -13.04
C ARG A 72 3.13 -3.88 -11.78
N PHE A 73 3.30 -4.98 -11.07
CA PHE A 73 4.10 -5.10 -9.86
C PHE A 73 5.07 -6.26 -9.99
N ARG A 74 6.26 -6.12 -9.43
CA ARG A 74 7.11 -7.24 -9.04
C ARG A 74 6.64 -7.80 -7.70
N ALA A 75 7.09 -9.01 -7.36
CA ALA A 75 6.80 -9.62 -6.05
C ALA A 75 7.25 -8.72 -4.88
N GLU A 76 8.44 -8.13 -5.00
CA GLU A 76 8.99 -7.18 -4.01
C GLU A 76 8.12 -5.93 -3.84
N GLU A 77 7.52 -5.43 -4.93
CA GLU A 77 6.65 -4.24 -4.90
C GLU A 77 5.28 -4.58 -4.29
N LEU A 78 4.72 -5.76 -4.60
CA LEU A 78 3.50 -6.23 -3.92
C LEU A 78 3.73 -6.39 -2.41
N HIS A 79 4.89 -6.94 -2.02
CA HIS A 79 5.27 -7.03 -0.62
C HIS A 79 5.36 -5.63 0.01
N ALA A 80 6.04 -4.68 -0.63
CA ALA A 80 6.16 -3.31 -0.13
C ALA A 80 4.78 -2.64 0.07
N VAL A 81 3.86 -2.78 -0.87
CA VAL A 81 2.48 -2.27 -0.72
C VAL A 81 1.77 -2.93 0.44
N HIS A 82 1.79 -4.26 0.51
CA HIS A 82 1.16 -5.01 1.60
C HIS A 82 1.73 -4.58 2.96
N SER A 83 3.05 -4.52 3.08
CA SER A 83 3.74 -4.12 4.30
C SER A 83 3.46 -2.66 4.65
N ALA A 84 3.32 -1.75 3.68
CA ALA A 84 2.91 -0.38 3.95
C ALA A 84 1.49 -0.32 4.52
N LEU A 85 0.54 -1.04 3.91
CA LEU A 85 -0.85 -1.06 4.35
C LEU A 85 -1.01 -1.61 5.78
N THR A 86 -0.15 -2.55 6.21
CA THR A 86 -0.19 -3.12 7.56
C THR A 86 0.66 -2.33 8.56
N THR A 87 1.73 -1.69 8.12
CA THR A 87 2.64 -0.93 8.99
C THR A 87 2.07 0.44 9.35
N VAL A 88 1.47 1.16 8.40
CA VAL A 88 1.00 2.54 8.63
C VAL A 88 0.01 2.63 9.81
N PRO A 89 -1.01 1.77 9.95
CA PRO A 89 -1.92 1.82 11.10
C PRO A 89 -1.21 1.74 12.46
N THR A 90 -0.07 1.04 12.56
CA THR A 90 0.69 0.94 13.81
C THR A 90 1.26 2.28 14.28
N LYS A 91 1.40 3.25 13.37
CA LYS A 91 1.91 4.60 13.67
C LYS A 91 0.85 5.52 14.28
N PHE A 92 -0.40 5.06 14.32
CA PHE A 92 -1.56 5.76 14.90
C PHE A 92 -2.10 5.03 16.14
N VAL A 93 -1.26 4.20 16.76
CA VAL A 93 -1.55 3.59 18.06
C VAL A 93 -0.99 4.50 19.15
N SER A 94 -1.84 4.90 20.09
CA SER A 94 -1.45 5.72 21.24
C SER A 94 -0.49 4.96 22.16
N ARG A 95 0.14 5.66 23.11
CA ARG A 95 0.98 5.03 24.14
C ARG A 95 0.23 4.01 25.00
N GLU A 96 -1.09 4.13 25.07
CA GLU A 96 -1.99 3.24 25.81
C GLU A 96 -2.44 2.04 24.97
N GLY A 97 -1.98 1.93 23.72
CA GLY A 97 -2.31 0.82 22.82
C GLY A 97 -3.61 1.00 22.02
N ALA A 98 -4.33 2.12 22.21
CA ALA A 98 -5.55 2.41 21.48
C ALA A 98 -5.25 2.98 20.10
N PHE A 99 -5.86 2.43 19.05
CA PHE A 99 -5.79 3.00 17.70
C PHE A 99 -6.65 4.25 17.60
N THR A 100 -6.11 5.32 17.02
CA THR A 100 -6.81 6.59 16.83
C THR A 100 -7.28 6.74 15.38
N GLU A 101 -8.54 6.40 15.10
CA GLU A 101 -9.13 6.42 13.75
C GLU A 101 -9.18 7.83 13.15
N GLU A 102 -9.56 8.85 13.93
CA GLU A 102 -9.70 10.20 13.41
C GLU A 102 -8.37 10.79 12.88
N PRO A 103 -7.24 10.75 13.62
CA PRO A 103 -5.94 11.15 13.07
C PRO A 103 -5.52 10.33 11.84
N PHE A 104 -5.80 9.02 11.82
CA PHE A 104 -5.50 8.17 10.67
C PHE A 104 -6.30 8.63 9.44
N HIS A 105 -7.60 8.86 9.61
CA HIS A 105 -8.49 9.30 8.54
C HIS A 105 -8.15 10.71 8.04
N ILE A 106 -7.87 11.65 8.94
CA ILE A 106 -7.46 13.01 8.58
C ILE A 106 -6.17 13.00 7.76
N GLN A 107 -5.19 12.18 8.16
CA GLN A 107 -3.88 12.17 7.53
C GLN A 107 -3.86 11.42 6.19
N LEU A 108 -4.60 10.31 6.08
CA LEU A 108 -4.52 9.40 4.92
C LEU A 108 -5.76 9.45 4.03
N GLY A 109 -6.87 10.02 4.49
CA GLY A 109 -8.14 10.08 3.74
C GLY A 109 -8.92 8.76 3.69
N PHE A 110 -8.51 7.74 4.46
CA PHE A 110 -9.13 6.42 4.49
C PHE A 110 -9.36 5.95 5.92
N TYR A 111 -10.36 5.09 6.13
CA TYR A 111 -10.49 4.36 7.39
C TYR A 111 -9.55 3.16 7.43
N ARG A 112 -9.14 2.73 8.62
CA ARG A 112 -8.27 1.55 8.84
C ARG A 112 -8.80 0.30 8.15
N GLU A 113 -10.12 0.08 8.20
CA GLU A 113 -10.78 -1.06 7.54
C GLU A 113 -10.46 -1.15 6.03
N ASN A 114 -10.23 -0.01 5.37
CA ASN A 114 -9.89 0.03 3.95
C ASN A 114 -8.47 -0.52 3.73
N PHE A 115 -7.52 -0.16 4.61
CA PHE A 115 -6.15 -0.66 4.58
C PHE A 115 -6.12 -2.16 4.86
N ASP A 116 -6.77 -2.60 5.94
CA ASP A 116 -6.81 -4.00 6.35
C ASP A 116 -7.44 -4.89 5.26
N ALA A 117 -8.54 -4.41 4.64
CA ALA A 117 -9.21 -5.15 3.59
C ALA A 117 -8.40 -5.19 2.28
N LEU A 118 -7.66 -4.12 1.95
CA LEU A 118 -6.81 -4.11 0.76
C LEU A 118 -5.56 -4.97 0.94
N ALA A 119 -4.92 -4.93 2.11
CA ALA A 119 -3.79 -5.79 2.44
C ALA A 119 -4.17 -7.27 2.34
N ARG A 120 -5.30 -7.65 2.95
CA ARG A 120 -5.86 -9.00 2.82
C ARG A 120 -6.17 -9.36 1.37
N GLY A 121 -6.79 -8.45 0.61
CA GLY A 121 -7.13 -8.66 -0.79
C GLY A 121 -5.90 -8.92 -1.69
N ILE A 122 -4.74 -8.33 -1.36
CA ILE A 122 -3.48 -8.61 -2.07
C ILE A 122 -3.05 -10.07 -1.83
N VAL A 123 -3.04 -10.52 -0.57
CA VAL A 123 -2.61 -11.89 -0.21
C VAL A 123 -3.56 -12.94 -0.78
N GLU A 124 -4.87 -12.70 -0.67
CA GLU A 124 -5.89 -13.58 -1.26
C GLU A 124 -5.69 -13.69 -2.78
N ALA A 125 -5.57 -12.56 -3.48
CA ALA A 125 -5.36 -12.56 -4.92
C ALA A 125 -4.03 -13.22 -5.33
N ALA A 126 -2.97 -13.10 -4.52
CA ALA A 126 -1.68 -13.73 -4.80
C ALA A 126 -1.73 -15.25 -4.60
N SER A 127 -2.60 -15.75 -3.71
CA SER A 127 -2.78 -17.19 -3.48
C SER A 127 -3.55 -17.90 -4.60
N GLU A 128 -4.23 -17.15 -5.46
CA GLU A 128 -5.05 -17.65 -6.57
C GLU A 128 -4.29 -17.70 -7.92
N VAL A 129 -3.00 -17.32 -7.94
CA VAL A 129 -2.22 -17.02 -9.16
C VAL A 129 -0.94 -17.85 -9.29
#